data_AF-A0A962J1J2-F1
#
_entry.id   AF-A0A962J1J2-F1
#
_cell.length_a   1.000
_cell.length_b   1.000
_cell.length_c   1.000
_cell.angle_alpha   90.00
_cell.angle_beta   90.00
_cell.angle_gamma   90.00
#
_symmetry.space_group_name_H-M   'P 1'
#
loop_
_entity.id
_entity.type
_entity.pdbx_description
1 polymer ?
#
loop_
_entity_poly.entity_id
_entity_poly.type
_entity_poly.pdbx_seq_one_letter_code
_entity_poly.pdbx_strand_id
1 'polypeptide(L)'
;MNELFNAINSIVWSPALVFLCLGAGLYFSVRSRFLQLRHFREMLRLIFQGKVSETGISPFQALSMTLAGRVGTGNIAGVATAITFGGPGALFWMWVVAFLGASSAFVESTLGQIYKEK
;
A
#
# COMPACT_ATOMS: atom_id res chain seq x y z
N MET A 1 11.25 5.49 -32.63
CA MET A 1 10.73 6.14 -31.41
C MET A 1 9.61 5.31 -30.78
N ASN A 2 8.54 4.99 -31.52
CA ASN A 2 7.45 4.14 -31.02
C ASN A 2 7.88 2.74 -30.56
N GLU A 3 8.87 2.12 -31.22
CA GLU A 3 9.37 0.80 -30.80
C GLU A 3 10.09 0.81 -29.44
N LEU A 4 10.84 1.87 -29.15
CA LEU A 4 11.48 2.04 -27.84
C LEU A 4 10.42 2.22 -26.74
N PHE A 5 9.39 3.03 -26.99
CA PHE A 5 8.27 3.22 -26.06
C PHE A 5 7.50 1.92 -25.83
N ASN A 6 7.26 1.13 -26.87
CA ASN A 6 6.57 -0.16 -26.76
C ASN A 6 7.41 -1.19 -26.00
N ALA A 7 8.72 -1.24 -26.25
CA ALA A 7 9.65 -2.11 -25.52
C ALA A 7 9.65 -1.78 -24.01
N ILE A 8 9.73 -0.50 -23.65
CA ILE A 8 9.67 -0.07 -22.24
C ILE A 8 8.31 -0.41 -21.62
N ASN A 9 7.20 -0.12 -22.31
CA ASN A 9 5.86 -0.45 -21.82
C ASN A 9 5.70 -1.95 -21.56
N SER A 10 6.22 -2.80 -22.45
CA SER A 10 6.11 -4.25 -22.30
C SER A 10 6.84 -4.80 -21.06
N ILE A 11 7.89 -4.11 -20.62
CA ILE A 11 8.67 -4.48 -19.43
C ILE A 11 8.02 -3.89 -18.17
N VAL A 12 7.70 -2.59 -18.18
CA VAL A 12 7.17 -1.88 -17.01
C VAL A 12 5.78 -2.36 -16.63
N TRP A 13 4.90 -2.59 -17.61
CA TRP A 13 3.54 -3.09 -17.37
C TRP A 13 3.44 -4.60 -17.58
N SER A 14 4.57 -5.30 -17.51
CA SER A 14 4.60 -6.75 -17.60
C SER A 14 3.82 -7.37 -16.44
N PRO A 15 3.09 -8.47 -16.66
CA PRO A 15 2.56 -9.31 -15.59
C PRO A 15 3.63 -9.71 -14.56
N ALA A 16 4.90 -9.77 -14.96
CA ALA A 16 6.04 -10.05 -14.07
C ALA A 16 6.12 -9.05 -12.90
N LEU A 17 5.85 -7.76 -13.12
CA LEU A 17 5.87 -6.76 -12.05
C LEU A 17 4.76 -7.03 -11.03
N VAL A 18 3.57 -7.41 -11.51
CA VAL A 18 2.44 -7.76 -10.64
C VAL A 18 2.80 -8.96 -9.77
N PHE A 19 3.36 -10.02 -10.35
CA PHE A 19 3.81 -11.20 -9.61
C PHE A 19 4.92 -10.87 -8.61
N LEU A 20 5.85 -9.99 -8.95
CA LEU A 20 6.92 -9.54 -8.06
C LEU A 20 6.34 -8.79 -6.85
N CYS A 21 5.43 -7.83 -7.07
CA CYS A 21 4.80 -7.08 -5.98
C CYS A 21 3.97 -7.98 -5.06
N LEU A 22 3.18 -8.90 -5.62
CA LEU A 22 2.42 -9.88 -4.85
C LEU A 22 3.34 -10.83 -4.08
N GLY A 23 4.41 -11.30 -4.71
CA GLY A 23 5.42 -12.17 -4.10
C GLY A 23 6.15 -11.48 -2.95
N ALA A 24 6.55 -10.21 -3.12
CA ALA A 24 7.16 -9.41 -2.06
C ALA A 24 6.20 -9.19 -0.89
N GLY A 25 4.95 -8.81 -1.16
CA GLY A 25 3.92 -8.67 -0.13
C GLY A 25 3.64 -9.99 0.61
N LEU A 26 3.58 -11.11 -0.10
CA LEU A 26 3.43 -12.43 0.52
C LEU A 26 4.64 -12.80 1.37
N TYR A 27 5.85 -12.59 0.85
CA TYR A 27 7.10 -12.84 1.57
C TYR A 27 7.17 -12.03 2.87
N PHE A 28 6.92 -10.72 2.82
CA PHE A 28 6.91 -9.87 4.01
C PHE A 28 5.79 -10.25 4.97
N SER A 29 4.60 -10.58 4.46
CA SER A 29 3.49 -11.07 5.28
C SER A 29 3.88 -12.34 6.05
N VAL A 30 4.44 -13.35 5.39
CA VAL A 30 4.84 -14.61 6.05
C VAL A 30 6.02 -14.37 6.99
N ARG A 31 7.06 -13.66 6.54
CA ARG A 31 8.29 -13.43 7.31
C ARG A 31 8.04 -12.62 8.60
N SER A 32 7.09 -11.71 8.56
CA SER A 32 6.64 -10.89 9.70
C SER A 32 5.55 -11.55 10.56
N ARG A 33 5.15 -12.79 10.22
CA ARG A 33 4.07 -13.55 10.87
C ARG A 33 2.72 -12.83 10.83
N PHE A 34 2.34 -12.38 9.64
CA PHE A 34 1.11 -11.65 9.31
C PHE A 34 0.90 -10.44 10.21
N LEU A 35 1.88 -9.53 10.20
CA LEU A 35 1.88 -8.32 11.05
C LEU A 35 0.60 -7.50 10.88
N GLN A 36 0.06 -7.43 9.65
CA GLN A 36 -1.13 -6.66 9.32
C GLN A 36 -2.39 -7.16 10.03
N LEU A 37 -2.41 -8.43 10.49
CA LEU A 37 -3.48 -8.97 11.34
C LEU A 37 -3.13 -8.82 12.82
N ARG A 38 -1.89 -9.14 13.19
CA ARG A 38 -1.44 -9.15 14.59
C ARG A 38 -1.42 -7.76 15.23
N HIS A 39 -0.97 -6.76 14.48
CA HIS A 39 -0.80 -5.38 14.98
C HIS A 39 -1.97 -4.46 14.68
N PHE A 40 -3.01 -4.94 13.99
CA PHE A 40 -4.17 -4.10 13.64
C PHE A 40 -4.83 -3.45 14.86
N ARG A 41 -4.99 -4.21 15.95
CA ARG A 41 -5.57 -3.69 17.20
C ARG A 41 -4.70 -2.62 17.85
N GLU A 42 -3.39 -2.84 17.86
CA GLU A 42 -2.44 -1.88 18.44
C GLU A 42 -2.36 -0.60 17.60
N MET A 43 -2.40 -0.72 16.27
CA MET A 43 -2.49 0.43 15.37
C MET A 43 -3.70 1.31 15.70
N LEU A 44 -4.90 0.71 15.86
CA LEU A 44 -6.09 1.46 16.24
C LEU A 44 -5.93 2.13 17.62
N ARG A 45 -5.37 1.40 18.59
CA ARG A 45 -5.10 1.97 19.92
C ARG A 45 -4.19 3.20 19.82
N LEU A 46 -3.11 3.13 19.06
CA LEU A 46 -2.16 4.23 18.89
C LEU A 46 -2.76 5.42 18.14
N ILE A 47 -3.65 5.19 17.17
CA ILE A 47 -4.35 6.27 16.45
C ILE A 47 -5.26 7.06 17.40
N PHE A 48 -6.02 6.36 18.26
CA PHE A 48 -7.04 6.99 19.11
C PHE A 48 -6.54 7.43 20.50
N GLN A 49 -5.52 6.75 21.05
CA GLN A 49 -4.99 7.00 22.40
C GLN A 49 -3.55 7.53 22.38
N GLY A 50 -2.95 7.68 21.20
CA GLY A 50 -1.57 8.13 21.07
C GLY A 50 -1.42 9.60 21.45
N LYS A 51 -0.37 9.89 22.22
CA LYS A 51 -0.01 11.25 22.63
C LYS A 51 0.58 12.02 21.45
N VAL A 52 0.50 13.35 21.50
CA VAL A 52 1.13 14.24 20.52
C VAL A 52 2.64 13.99 20.55
N SER A 53 3.22 13.77 19.37
CA SER A 53 4.67 13.59 19.21
C SER A 53 5.43 14.89 19.48
N GLU A 54 6.75 14.82 19.68
CA GLU A 54 7.59 16.02 19.86
C GLU A 54 7.53 16.99 18.67
N THR A 55 7.09 16.51 17.50
CA THR A 55 6.89 17.31 16.27
C THR A 55 5.54 18.03 16.25
N GLY A 56 4.72 17.92 17.30
CA GLY A 56 3.47 18.65 17.47
C GLY A 56 2.24 18.06 16.75
N ILE A 57 2.39 16.93 16.05
CA ILE A 57 1.31 16.29 15.28
C ILE A 57 0.83 15.04 16.01
N SER A 58 -0.50 14.87 16.12
CA SER A 58 -1.09 13.67 16.71
C SER A 58 -1.09 12.49 15.72
N PRO A 59 -1.08 11.22 16.21
CA PRO A 59 -1.14 10.05 15.32
C PRO A 59 -2.34 10.03 14.39
N PHE A 60 -3.51 10.48 14.86
CA PHE A 60 -4.71 10.61 14.02
C PHE A 60 -4.55 11.68 12.93
N GLN A 61 -3.94 12.83 13.25
CA GLN A 61 -3.64 13.87 12.26
C GLN A 61 -2.66 13.36 11.20
N ALA A 62 -1.60 12.66 11.61
CA ALA A 62 -0.62 12.07 10.70
C ALA A 62 -1.27 11.05 9.74
N LEU A 63 -2.16 10.20 10.26
CA LEU A 63 -2.96 9.29 9.44
C LEU A 63 -3.86 10.05 8.47
N SER A 64 -4.58 11.06 8.95
CA SER A 64 -5.54 11.83 8.14
C SER A 64 -4.86 12.56 6.98
N MET A 65 -3.71 13.19 7.22
CA MET A 65 -2.92 13.84 6.15
C MET A 65 -2.45 12.82 5.10
N THR A 66 -2.02 11.64 5.58
CA THR A 66 -1.56 10.55 4.71
C THR A 66 -2.69 9.94 3.89
N LEU A 67 -3.89 9.81 4.47
CA LEU A 67 -5.09 9.33 3.77
C LEU A 67 -5.58 10.36 2.74
N ALA A 68 -5.59 11.64 3.09
CA ALA A 68 -6.00 12.72 2.19
C ALA A 68 -5.14 12.74 0.91
N GLY A 69 -3.85 12.44 1.01
CA GLY A 69 -2.96 12.33 -0.16
C GLY A 69 -3.16 11.07 -1.02
N ARG A 70 -3.81 10.03 -0.49
CA ARG A 70 -3.96 8.72 -1.18
C ARG A 70 -5.39 8.40 -1.62
N VAL A 71 -6.39 9.12 -1.12
CA VAL A 71 -7.80 8.97 -1.50
C VAL A 71 -8.17 10.11 -2.43
N GLY A 72 -8.50 9.78 -3.69
CA GLY A 72 -8.89 10.78 -4.67
C GLY A 72 -9.79 10.22 -5.77
N THR A 73 -10.15 11.10 -6.72
CA THR A 73 -10.98 10.75 -7.88
C THR A 73 -10.38 9.63 -8.72
N GLY A 74 -9.04 9.55 -8.79
CA GLY A 74 -8.31 8.48 -9.46
C GLY A 74 -8.62 7.09 -8.89
N ASN A 75 -8.76 6.95 -7.57
CA ASN A 75 -9.11 5.66 -6.96
C ASN A 75 -10.54 5.24 -7.33
N ILE A 76 -11.47 6.20 -7.37
CA ILE A 76 -12.87 5.94 -7.74
C ILE A 76 -12.96 5.51 -9.20
N ALA A 77 -12.35 6.29 -10.10
CA ALA A 77 -12.33 5.97 -11.53
C ALA A 77 -11.58 4.66 -11.83
N GLY A 78 -10.47 4.40 -11.11
CA GLY A 78 -9.71 3.16 -11.22
C GLY A 78 -10.51 1.94 -10.80
N VAL A 79 -11.23 2.01 -9.68
CA VAL A 79 -12.12 0.93 -9.22
C VAL A 79 -13.24 0.70 -10.23
N ALA A 80 -13.89 1.76 -10.72
CA ALA A 80 -14.94 1.66 -11.74
C ALA A 80 -14.43 1.00 -13.03
N THR A 81 -13.24 1.41 -13.49
CA THR A 81 -12.58 0.85 -14.68
C THR A 81 -12.26 -0.63 -14.49
N ALA A 82 -11.67 -1.00 -13.35
CA ALA A 82 -11.31 -2.37 -13.05
C ALA A 82 -12.54 -3.30 -12.94
N ILE A 83 -13.66 -2.81 -12.39
CA ILE A 83 -14.92 -3.58 -12.37
C ILE A 83 -15.52 -3.67 -13.76
N THR A 84 -15.45 -2.60 -14.55
CA THR A 84 -16.00 -2.57 -15.92
C THR A 84 -15.31 -3.58 -16.82
N PHE A 85 -13.98 -3.66 -16.78
CA PHE A 85 -13.20 -4.58 -17.61
C PHE A 85 -12.96 -5.95 -16.99
N GLY A 86 -12.81 -6.04 -15.67
CA GLY A 86 -12.51 -7.27 -14.94
C GLY A 86 -13.73 -7.97 -14.30
N GLY A 87 -14.91 -7.36 -14.39
CA GLY A 87 -16.12 -7.83 -13.75
C GLY A 87 -16.12 -7.61 -12.22
N PRO A 88 -17.19 -8.03 -11.52
CA PRO A 88 -17.34 -7.84 -10.08
C PRO A 88 -16.25 -8.56 -9.25
N GLY A 89 -15.64 -9.62 -9.80
CA GLY A 89 -14.55 -10.35 -9.15
C GLY A 89 -13.27 -9.52 -8.93
N ALA A 90 -13.12 -8.38 -9.62
CA ALA A 90 -12.00 -7.46 -9.42
C ALA A 90 -11.92 -6.95 -7.97
N LEU A 91 -13.05 -6.78 -7.29
CA LEU A 91 -13.10 -6.31 -5.89
C LEU A 91 -12.37 -7.25 -4.93
N PHE A 92 -12.54 -8.57 -5.11
CA PHE A 92 -11.83 -9.56 -4.30
C PHE A 92 -10.32 -9.39 -4.44
N TRP A 93 -9.82 -9.25 -5.66
CA TRP A 93 -8.41 -9.08 -5.94
C TRP A 93 -7.85 -7.76 -5.41
N MET A 94 -8.64 -6.68 -5.43
CA MET A 94 -8.24 -5.41 -4.80
C MET A 94 -8.01 -5.57 -3.30
N TRP A 95 -8.86 -6.31 -2.58
CA TRP A 95 -8.65 -6.57 -1.16
C TRP A 95 -7.43 -7.45 -0.90
N VAL A 96 -7.18 -8.46 -1.73
CA VAL A 96 -5.98 -9.30 -1.64
C VAL A 96 -4.71 -8.46 -1.84
N VAL A 97 -4.67 -7.62 -2.87
CA VAL A 97 -3.54 -6.72 -3.14
C VAL A 97 -3.36 -5.73 -2.00
N ALA A 98 -4.44 -5.13 -1.48
CA ALA A 98 -4.37 -4.21 -0.35
C ALA A 98 -3.83 -4.90 0.92
N PHE A 99 -4.27 -6.13 1.18
CA PHE A 99 -3.82 -6.91 2.33
C PHE A 99 -2.33 -7.23 2.27
N LEU A 100 -1.84 -7.71 1.12
CA LEU A 100 -0.42 -8.02 0.93
C LEU A 100 0.43 -6.74 0.91
N GLY A 101 -0.08 -5.69 0.26
CA GLY A 101 0.55 -4.37 0.18
C GLY A 101 0.72 -3.70 1.55
N ALA A 102 -0.20 -3.93 2.50
CA ALA A 102 -0.07 -3.39 3.85
C ALA A 102 1.22 -3.87 4.56
N SER A 103 1.64 -5.11 4.30
CA SER A 103 2.90 -5.64 4.85
C SER A 103 4.13 -4.98 4.24
N SER A 104 4.13 -4.75 2.92
CA SER A 104 5.21 -4.04 2.21
C SER A 104 5.32 -2.60 2.69
N ALA A 105 4.18 -1.90 2.74
CA ALA A 105 4.13 -0.51 3.19
C ALA A 105 4.64 -0.33 4.63
N PHE A 106 4.38 -1.31 5.51
CA PHE A 106 4.91 -1.30 6.87
C PHE A 106 6.44 -1.46 6.88
N VAL A 107 6.99 -2.39 6.10
CA VAL A 107 8.43 -2.61 5.98
C VAL A 107 9.11 -1.38 5.39
N GLU A 108 8.56 -0.83 4.30
CA GLU A 108 9.05 0.40 3.66
C GLU A 108 9.04 1.58 4.62
N SER A 109 7.95 1.79 5.35
CA SER A 109 7.85 2.88 6.33
C SER A 109 8.86 2.69 7.47
N THR A 110 9.07 1.46 7.92
CA THR A 110 10.03 1.14 8.98
C THR A 110 11.46 1.40 8.52
N LEU A 111 11.84 0.93 7.33
CA LEU A 111 13.15 1.22 6.74
C LEU A 111 13.34 2.72 6.53
N GLY A 112 12.32 3.41 6.05
CA GLY A 112 12.34 4.86 5.88
C GLY A 112 12.53 5.62 7.19
N GLN A 113 12.07 5.11 8.33
CA GLN A 113 12.37 5.69 9.64
C GLN A 113 13.76 5.31 10.15
N ILE A 114 14.21 4.06 9.95
CA ILE A 114 15.53 3.59 10.42
C ILE A 114 16.67 4.35 9.73
N TYR A 115 16.56 4.56 8.42
CA TYR A 115 17.60 5.22 7.61
C TYR A 115 17.35 6.73 7.44
N LYS A 116 16.46 7.31 8.25
CA LYS A 116 16.21 8.75 8.21
C LYS A 116 17.39 9.48 8.85
N GLU A 117 18.28 10.03 8.03
CA GLU A 117 19.22 11.05 8.47
C GLU A 117 18.48 12.39 8.67
N LYS A 118 18.89 13.15 9.69
CA LYS A 118 18.23 14.39 10.10
C LYS A 118 18.42 15.51 9.09
#